data_AF-A0A1G0N096-F1
#
_entry.id   AF-A0A1G0N096-F1
#
_cell.length_a   1.000
_cell.length_b   1.000
_cell.length_c   1.000
_cell.angle_alpha   90.00
_cell.angle_beta   90.00
_cell.angle_gamma   90.00
#
_symmetry.space_group_name_H-M   'P 1'
#
loop_
_entity.id
_entity.type
_entity.pdbx_description
1 polymer ?
#
loop_
_entity_poly.entity_id
_entity_poly.type
_entity_poly.pdbx_seq_one_letter_code
_entity_poly.pdbx_strand_id
1 'polypeptide(L)'
;MVEKKRKVVLETLTPLVLVLLALHLYFARAGFLYGAIGLLVVMLFIKPLATIIADGWLKFAGMIALVNTKVLLTVVFFLLLTPVAFLFRIFTRNPLRLKAEKELASYYTEHDHLYTGDDLDKLW
;
A
#
# COMPACT_ATOMS: atom_id res chain seq x y z
N MET A 1 -7.43 -31.34 -3.13
CA MET A 1 -7.58 -30.13 -2.29
C MET A 1 -6.87 -30.20 -0.94
N VAL A 2 -6.98 -31.32 -0.21
CA VAL A 2 -6.36 -31.50 1.13
C VAL A 2 -4.83 -31.30 1.13
N GLU A 3 -4.14 -31.80 0.11
CA GLU A 3 -2.68 -31.71 0.01
C GLU A 3 -2.16 -30.28 -0.15
N LYS A 4 -2.85 -29.44 -0.93
CA LYS A 4 -2.50 -28.03 -1.14
C LYS A 4 -2.66 -27.23 0.15
N LYS A 5 -3.78 -27.44 0.87
CA LYS A 5 -4.02 -26.74 2.16
C LYS A 5 -2.95 -27.13 3.18
N ARG A 6 -2.52 -28.39 3.21
CA ARG A 6 -1.44 -28.86 4.09
C ARG A 6 -0.12 -28.13 3.83
N LYS A 7 0.31 -28.00 2.57
CA LYS A 7 1.55 -27.27 2.23
C LYS A 7 1.52 -25.83 2.73
N VAL A 8 0.42 -25.13 2.51
CA VAL A 8 0.23 -23.74 2.98
C VAL A 8 0.28 -23.65 4.50
N VAL A 9 -0.33 -24.60 5.22
CA VAL A 9 -0.25 -24.64 6.69
C VAL A 9 1.19 -24.84 7.16
N LEU A 10 1.97 -25.69 6.50
CA LEU A 10 3.37 -25.90 6.86
C LEU A 10 4.21 -24.64 6.59
N GLU A 11 4.08 -24.05 5.40
CA GLU A 11 4.81 -22.83 5.00
C GLU A 11 4.49 -21.62 5.86
N THR A 12 3.28 -21.54 6.45
CA THR A 12 2.87 -20.44 7.33
C THR A 12 3.30 -20.62 8.78
N LEU A 13 3.30 -21.87 9.28
CA LEU A 13 3.69 -22.17 10.66
C LEU A 13 5.22 -22.27 10.82
N THR A 14 5.96 -22.69 9.80
CA THR A 14 7.43 -22.78 9.87
C THR A 14 8.10 -21.45 10.24
N PRO A 15 7.77 -20.30 9.60
CA PRO A 15 8.30 -19.00 10.02
C PRO A 15 7.92 -18.63 11.45
N LEU A 16 6.70 -19.00 11.90
CA LEU A 16 6.26 -18.73 13.27
C LEU A 16 7.12 -19.50 14.28
N VAL A 17 7.36 -20.79 14.03
CA VAL A 17 8.29 -21.61 14.83
C VAL A 17 9.70 -21.02 14.80
N LEU A 18 10.19 -20.61 13.62
CA LEU A 18 11.51 -20.02 13.45
C LEU A 18 11.68 -18.74 14.28
N VAL A 19 10.66 -17.87 14.29
CA VAL A 19 10.66 -16.65 15.11
C VAL A 19 10.68 -16.98 16.59
N LEU A 20 9.89 -17.96 17.06
CA LEU A 20 9.93 -18.39 18.46
C LEU A 20 11.31 -18.94 18.87
N LEU A 21 11.97 -19.68 17.98
CA LEU A 21 13.33 -20.17 18.21
C LEU A 21 14.36 -19.05 18.23
N ALA A 22 14.28 -18.10 17.30
CA ALA A 22 15.16 -16.92 17.31
C ALA A 22 14.97 -16.08 18.58
N LEU A 23 13.73 -15.90 19.04
CA LEU A 23 13.43 -15.23 20.31
C LEU A 23 13.98 -15.99 21.51
N HIS A 24 13.94 -17.32 21.50
CA HIS A 24 14.58 -18.12 22.54
C HIS A 24 16.10 -17.88 22.58
N LEU A 25 16.78 -17.82 21.44
CA LEU A 25 18.21 -17.53 21.37
C LEU A 25 18.56 -16.12 21.87
N TYR A 26 17.70 -15.14 21.61
CA TYR A 26 17.91 -13.76 22.04
C TYR A 26 17.61 -13.54 23.54
N PHE A 27 16.54 -14.12 24.06
CA PHE A 27 16.08 -13.91 25.45
C PHE A 27 16.53 -15.00 26.43
N ALA A 28 17.10 -16.12 25.95
CA ALA A 28 17.52 -17.29 26.72
C ALA A 28 16.46 -17.84 27.69
N ARG A 29 15.17 -17.57 27.45
CA ARG A 29 14.06 -17.98 28.34
C ARG A 29 13.46 -19.30 27.89
N ALA A 30 13.38 -20.26 28.80
CA ALA A 30 12.85 -21.61 28.51
C ALA A 30 11.39 -21.62 28.02
N GLY A 31 10.58 -20.61 28.39
CA GLY A 31 9.19 -20.51 27.97
C GLY A 31 8.99 -20.48 26.45
N PHE A 32 9.88 -19.82 25.70
CA PHE A 32 9.78 -19.75 24.24
C PHE A 32 10.10 -21.08 23.56
N LEU A 33 10.98 -21.88 24.16
CA LEU A 33 11.35 -23.21 23.67
C LEU A 33 10.16 -24.18 23.79
N TYR A 34 9.46 -24.19 24.93
CA TYR A 34 8.25 -24.99 25.09
C TYR A 34 7.15 -24.60 24.09
N GLY A 35 7.00 -23.29 23.81
CA GLY A 35 6.07 -22.80 22.79
C GLY A 35 6.42 -23.28 21.38
N ALA A 36 7.71 -23.22 20.99
CA ALA A 36 8.17 -23.70 19.70
C ALA A 36 7.97 -25.22 19.52
N ILE A 37 8.31 -26.00 20.55
CA ILE A 37 8.10 -27.47 20.55
C ILE A 37 6.60 -27.78 20.48
N GLY A 38 5.77 -27.11 21.29
CA GLY A 38 4.32 -27.31 21.26
C GLY A 38 3.72 -27.02 19.88
N LEU A 39 4.15 -25.94 19.23
CA LEU A 39 3.69 -25.59 17.90
C LEU A 39 4.15 -26.61 16.84
N LEU A 40 5.39 -27.12 16.94
CA LEU A 40 5.89 -28.21 16.09
C LEU A 40 5.08 -29.50 16.25
N VAL A 41 4.77 -29.90 17.48
CA VAL A 41 3.97 -31.09 17.77
C VAL A 41 2.56 -30.94 17.20
N VAL A 42 1.93 -29.77 17.41
CA VAL A 42 0.59 -29.49 16.84
C VAL A 42 0.63 -29.51 15.31
N MET A 43 1.66 -28.93 14.70
CA MET A 43 1.84 -28.91 13.24
C MET A 43 2.01 -30.31 12.65
N LEU A 44 2.70 -31.22 13.34
CA LEU A 44 3.00 -32.56 12.85
C LEU A 44 1.86 -33.57 13.11
N PHE A 45 1.24 -33.50 14.30
CA PHE A 45 0.28 -34.50 14.76
C PHE A 45 -1.18 -34.05 14.67
N ILE A 46 -1.47 -32.74 14.76
CA ILE A 46 -2.86 -32.22 14.87
C ILE A 46 -3.18 -31.26 13.71
N LYS A 47 -3.48 -31.85 12.55
CA LYS A 47 -3.83 -31.13 11.31
C LYS A 47 -4.98 -30.10 11.42
N PRO A 48 -6.13 -30.40 12.06
CA PRO A 48 -7.24 -29.43 12.10
C PRO A 48 -6.87 -28.19 12.94
N LEU A 49 -6.15 -28.38 14.05
CA LEU A 49 -5.73 -27.28 14.92
C LEU A 49 -4.67 -26.40 14.23
N ALA A 50 -3.68 -27.02 13.59
CA ALA A 50 -2.68 -26.31 12.79
C ALA A 50 -3.33 -25.45 11.69
N THR A 51 -4.41 -25.95 11.07
CA THR A 51 -5.15 -25.22 10.05
C THR A 51 -5.86 -23.99 10.62
N ILE A 52 -6.48 -24.10 11.81
CA ILE A 52 -7.15 -22.96 12.46
C ILE A 52 -6.13 -21.87 12.82
N ILE A 53 -4.97 -22.27 13.36
CA ILE A 53 -3.89 -21.34 13.71
C ILE A 53 -3.38 -20.62 12.46
N ALA A 54 -3.10 -21.38 11.38
CA ALA A 54 -2.64 -20.82 10.12
C ALA A 54 -3.69 -19.86 9.49
N ASP A 55 -4.96 -20.27 9.46
CA ASP A 55 -6.04 -19.45 8.91
C ASP A 55 -6.22 -18.15 9.73
N GLY A 56 -6.09 -18.22 11.07
CA GLY A 56 -6.09 -17.05 11.95
C GLY A 56 -4.91 -16.10 11.69
N TRP A 57 -3.71 -16.66 11.57
CA TRP A 57 -2.50 -15.90 11.27
C TRP A 57 -2.57 -15.23 9.88
N LEU A 58 -3.04 -15.94 8.86
CA LEU A 58 -3.19 -15.39 7.52
C LEU A 58 -4.23 -14.27 7.46
N LYS A 59 -5.35 -14.38 8.19
CA LYS A 59 -6.31 -13.27 8.32
C LYS A 59 -5.68 -12.04 8.96
N PHE A 60 -4.88 -12.24 10.01
CA PHE A 60 -4.14 -11.16 10.66
C PHE A 60 -3.13 -10.50 9.72
N ALA A 61 -2.33 -11.30 9.01
CA ALA A 61 -1.40 -10.81 7.99
C ALA A 61 -2.14 -10.04 6.87
N GLY A 62 -3.32 -10.50 6.46
CA GLY A 62 -4.18 -9.81 5.50
C GLY A 62 -4.62 -8.42 5.99
N MET A 63 -5.01 -8.30 7.26
CA MET A 63 -5.37 -7.00 7.84
C MET A 63 -4.17 -6.03 7.86
N ILE A 64 -2.98 -6.52 8.23
CA ILE A 64 -1.75 -5.72 8.18
C ILE A 64 -1.42 -5.32 6.75
N ALA A 65 -1.58 -6.23 5.79
CA ALA A 65 -1.31 -5.97 4.39
C ALA A 65 -2.21 -4.84 3.84
N LEU A 66 -3.47 -4.76 4.26
CA LEU A 66 -4.37 -3.65 3.87
C LEU A 66 -3.86 -2.29 4.36
N VAL A 67 -3.33 -2.23 5.58
CA VAL A 67 -2.72 -1.01 6.12
C VAL A 67 -1.42 -0.69 5.38
N ASN A 68 -0.57 -1.69 5.18
CA ASN A 68 0.71 -1.54 4.50
C ASN A 68 0.55 -1.01 3.06
N THR A 69 -0.43 -1.49 2.31
CA THR A 69 -0.71 -0.99 0.96
C THR A 69 -1.05 0.50 0.96
N LYS A 70 -1.86 0.96 1.92
CA LYS A 70 -2.20 2.39 2.05
C LYS A 70 -0.96 3.21 2.43
N VAL A 71 -0.20 2.75 3.42
CA VAL A 71 1.02 3.42 3.88
C VAL A 71 2.03 3.53 2.74
N LEU A 72 2.29 2.44 2.02
CA LEU A 72 3.20 2.43 0.88
C LEU A 72 2.76 3.42 -0.19
N LEU A 73 1.47 3.44 -0.56
CA LEU A 73 0.95 4.37 -1.55
C LEU A 73 1.11 5.83 -1.08
N THR A 74 0.80 6.12 0.18
CA THR A 74 0.99 7.46 0.77
C THR A 74 2.45 7.87 0.74
N VAL A 75 3.37 6.99 1.14
CA VAL A 75 4.81 7.25 1.15
C VAL A 75 5.31 7.51 -0.26
N VAL A 76 4.92 6.69 -1.25
CA VAL A 76 5.30 6.87 -2.65
C VAL A 76 4.75 8.19 -3.20
N PHE A 77 3.51 8.53 -2.91
CA PHE A 77 2.91 9.81 -3.31
C PHE A 77 3.68 11.01 -2.73
N PHE A 78 4.00 10.97 -1.43
CA PHE A 78 4.74 12.05 -0.79
C PHE A 78 6.20 12.13 -1.23
N LEU A 79 6.86 11.01 -1.50
CA LEU A 79 8.28 11.00 -1.92
C LEU A 79 8.47 11.28 -3.41
N LEU A 80 7.50 10.98 -4.28
CA LEU A 80 7.63 11.18 -5.72
C LEU A 80 6.78 12.35 -6.21
N LEU A 81 5.46 12.30 -6.03
CA LEU A 81 4.54 13.29 -6.61
C LEU A 81 4.69 14.66 -5.95
N THR A 82 4.88 14.70 -4.63
CA THR A 82 4.99 15.98 -3.91
C THR A 82 6.23 16.79 -4.29
N PRO A 83 7.46 16.23 -4.33
CA PRO A 83 8.61 17.01 -4.78
C PRO A 83 8.51 17.37 -6.26
N VAL A 84 7.95 16.51 -7.12
CA VAL A 84 7.70 16.84 -8.53
C VAL A 84 6.74 18.02 -8.66
N ALA A 85 5.64 18.03 -7.91
CA ALA A 85 4.68 19.14 -7.90
C ALA A 85 5.31 20.43 -7.34
N PHE A 86 6.17 20.32 -6.33
CA PHE A 86 6.90 21.46 -5.79
C PHE A 86 7.90 22.03 -6.80
N LEU A 87 8.62 21.16 -7.51
CA LEU A 87 9.49 21.53 -8.62
C LEU A 87 8.71 22.26 -9.71
N PHE A 88 7.58 21.69 -10.14
CA PHE A 88 6.70 22.31 -11.13
C PHE A 88 6.19 23.68 -10.65
N ARG A 89 5.87 23.83 -9.37
CA ARG A 89 5.46 25.12 -8.79
C ARG A 89 6.57 26.18 -8.82
N ILE A 90 7.84 25.78 -8.72
CA ILE A 90 8.99 26.69 -8.84
C ILE A 90 9.25 27.06 -10.30
N PHE A 91 9.27 26.07 -11.20
CA PHE A 91 9.66 26.26 -12.59
C PHE A 91 8.53 26.83 -13.47
N THR A 92 7.27 26.57 -13.16
CA THR A 92 6.12 27.01 -13.95
C THR A 92 5.47 28.26 -13.36
N ARG A 93 5.71 29.42 -13.97
CA ARG A 93 5.03 30.68 -13.62
C ARG A 93 3.59 30.68 -14.15
N ASN A 94 2.63 30.56 -13.24
CA ASN A 94 1.21 30.89 -13.42
C ASN A 94 0.50 30.26 -14.65
N PRO A 95 0.49 28.92 -14.79
CA PRO A 95 -0.07 28.26 -15.97
C PRO A 95 -1.58 28.49 -16.16
N LEU A 96 -2.30 28.78 -15.07
CA LEU A 96 -3.75 29.00 -15.07
C LEU A 96 -4.13 30.49 -15.02
N ARG A 97 -3.17 31.41 -15.16
CA ARG A 97 -3.38 32.88 -15.02
C ARG A 97 -4.21 33.27 -13.78
N LEU A 98 -4.11 32.49 -12.69
CA LEU A 98 -4.91 32.65 -11.47
C LEU A 98 -4.43 33.80 -10.56
N LYS A 99 -3.20 34.28 -10.75
CA LYS A 99 -2.75 35.52 -10.11
C LYS A 99 -3.29 36.72 -10.87
N ALA A 100 -3.94 37.62 -10.14
CA ALA A 100 -4.35 38.92 -10.64
C ALA A 100 -3.11 39.66 -11.16
N GLU A 101 -3.04 39.85 -12.47
CA GLU A 101 -2.06 40.73 -13.07
C GLU A 101 -2.47 42.16 -12.72
N LYS A 102 -1.58 42.91 -12.04
CA LYS A 102 -1.89 44.26 -11.55
C LYS A 102 -2.22 45.26 -12.67
N GLU A 103 -1.92 44.92 -13.91
CA GLU A 103 -2.16 45.76 -15.09
C GLU A 103 -3.49 45.44 -15.81
N LEU A 104 -4.18 44.36 -15.45
CA LEU A 104 -5.45 43.95 -16.08
C LEU A 104 -6.64 44.25 -15.15
N ALA A 105 -7.60 45.04 -15.63
CA ALA A 105 -8.82 45.38 -14.91
C ALA A 105 -9.82 44.21 -14.77
N SER A 106 -9.68 43.19 -15.62
CA SER A 106 -10.52 41.99 -15.65
C SER A 106 -9.73 40.80 -16.21
N TYR A 107 -10.10 39.58 -15.81
CA TYR A 107 -9.59 38.34 -16.40
C TYR A 107 -10.21 38.03 -17.77
N TYR A 108 -11.20 38.82 -18.20
CA TYR A 108 -11.88 38.65 -19.48
C TYR A 108 -10.95 39.10 -20.61
N THR A 109 -10.63 38.18 -21.52
CA THR A 109 -9.96 38.50 -22.78
C THR A 109 -11.03 38.80 -23.83
N GLU A 110 -11.03 40.03 -24.37
CA GLU A 110 -11.88 40.35 -25.52
C GLU A 110 -11.38 39.57 -26.74
N HIS A 111 -12.25 38.73 -27.29
CA HIS A 111 -12.00 37.98 -28.50
C HIS A 111 -12.75 38.66 -29.65
N ASP A 112 -12.12 39.66 -30.29
CA ASP A 112 -12.61 40.27 -31.53
C ASP A 112 -12.31 39.36 -32.71
N HIS A 113 -13.04 38.25 -32.74
CA HIS A 113 -12.98 37.21 -33.76
C HIS A 113 -14.16 37.41 -34.71
N LEU A 114 -13.89 37.66 -36.00
CA LEU A 114 -14.92 37.66 -37.03
C LEU A 114 -15.25 36.22 -37.40
N TYR A 115 -16.42 35.75 -36.95
CA TYR A 115 -16.88 34.39 -37.19
C TYR A 115 -17.07 34.11 -38.68
N THR A 116 -16.40 33.06 -39.16
CA THR A 116 -16.54 32.55 -40.52
C THR A 116 -17.41 31.29 -40.52
N GLY A 117 -17.96 30.91 -41.69
CA GLY A 117 -18.79 29.73 -41.85
C GLY A 117 -18.13 28.44 -41.34
N ASP A 118 -16.81 28.32 -41.51
CA ASP A 118 -16.02 27.16 -41.06
C ASP A 118 -16.01 26.99 -39.52
N ASP A 119 -16.27 28.06 -38.75
CA ASP A 119 -16.31 27.99 -37.28
C ASP A 119 -17.63 27.37 -36.76
N LEU A 120 -18.67 27.33 -37.61
CA LEU A 120 -19.99 26.79 -37.28
C LEU A 120 -20.09 25.27 -37.50
N ASP A 121 -19.10 24.66 -38.15
CA ASP A 121 -19.12 23.22 -38.44
C ASP A 121 -18.87 22.35 -37.20
N LYS A 122 -18.37 22.93 -36.09
CA LYS A 122 -18.08 22.21 -34.84
C LYS A 122 -18.65 22.95 -33.62
N LEU A 123 -19.96 23.14 -33.62
CA LEU A 123 -20.71 23.76 -32.51
C LEU A 123 -20.89 22.85 -31.27
N TRP A 124 -20.34 21.63 -31.28
CA TRP A 124 -20.51 20.63 -30.20
C TRP A 124 -19.19 19.99 -29.77
#